data_AF-A0A848LC59-F1
#
_entry.id   AF-A0A848LC59-F1
#
_cell.length_a   1.000
_cell.length_b   1.000
_cell.length_c   1.000
_cell.angle_alpha   90.00
_cell.angle_beta   90.00
_cell.angle_gamma   90.00
#
_symmetry.space_group_name_H-M   'P 1'
#
loop_
_entity.id
_entity.type
_entity.pdbx_description
1 polymer ?
#
loop_
_entity_poly.entity_id
_entity_poly.type
_entity_poly.pdbx_seq_one_letter_code
_entity_poly.pdbx_strand_id
1 'polypeptide(L)'
;MRAWVYAAVVLSCMLAGCAARMSDLDVPDREAIYDRPLEELWPQVRQFFTENNLPFREDRGSMVLETEWRQEFGGSKVAGFWHRYLVLGKRESPTQSKLWVIRITKSSNKALAQPGREIDWGVNRNMFGGEVAETPGLTFEDYEDRLDMPRGENSFFAESGQSSRDLLMEWRVFKAVAPKLMKEENAPKPVQVAKAPTAKEAPSAMAIECGLPIIGLGKQVKKGGVLLLGEMHGTQEVPRFVAQAACQAAVAGVPVTVGLELPLESQTRVDTFLDSAGAEEDWLKLMEAPFWRSPYPDGRSSEAMANMLEQLRQLRSQGLDVDAFVFDHPKGQGQARENAMAATVKHQVESARNRFYVVLSGNIHARTEEGLPWDKKYKPMGLLLSDALDDVVALDMAYDNGSAWICAVDSKGVQDKLDCGIRQAKGRDNGDRFFVHRWSGTNDAGYHGVFYVGPVNASAPAVHKGLGRPGGNDNSGHPVKDEGTDFASVR
;
A
#
# COMPACT_ATOMS: atom_id res chain seq x y z
N MET A 1 55.21 7.74 -18.50
CA MET A 1 54.77 6.55 -17.75
C MET A 1 53.82 6.86 -16.60
N ARG A 2 54.04 7.88 -15.75
CA ARG A 2 53.14 8.19 -14.62
C ARG A 2 51.72 8.63 -15.04
N ALA A 3 51.57 9.45 -16.09
CA ALA A 3 50.25 9.93 -16.54
C ALA A 3 49.32 8.82 -17.08
N TRP A 4 49.89 7.77 -17.67
CA TRP A 4 49.13 6.63 -18.19
C TRP A 4 48.60 5.72 -17.08
N VAL A 5 49.33 5.61 -15.97
CA VAL A 5 48.88 4.89 -14.78
C VAL A 5 47.72 5.62 -14.09
N TYR A 6 47.77 6.96 -13.99
CA TYR A 6 46.66 7.73 -13.44
C TYR A 6 45.40 7.68 -14.32
N ALA A 7 45.55 7.73 -15.64
CA ALA A 7 44.41 7.59 -16.55
C ALA A 7 43.77 6.20 -16.45
N ALA A 8 44.56 5.13 -16.33
CA ALA A 8 44.06 3.77 -16.18
C ALA A 8 43.36 3.54 -14.82
N VAL A 9 43.83 4.15 -13.73
CA VAL A 9 43.20 4.08 -12.41
C VAL A 9 41.89 4.88 -12.37
N VAL A 10 41.82 6.06 -12.99
CA VAL A 10 40.57 6.84 -13.06
C VAL A 10 39.53 6.16 -13.95
N LEU A 11 39.94 5.57 -15.07
CA LEU A 11 39.02 4.84 -15.97
C LEU A 11 38.50 3.54 -15.33
N SER A 12 39.32 2.84 -14.55
CA SER A 12 38.89 1.64 -13.81
C SER A 12 37.99 1.98 -12.61
N CYS A 13 38.21 3.12 -11.93
CA CYS A 13 37.27 3.63 -10.93
C CYS A 13 35.92 4.07 -11.54
N MET A 14 35.89 4.60 -12.78
CA MET A 14 34.64 4.94 -13.46
C MET A 14 33.87 3.70 -13.94
N LEU A 15 34.56 2.65 -14.41
CA LEU A 15 33.90 1.40 -14.83
C LEU A 15 33.43 0.54 -13.64
N ALA A 16 34.13 0.58 -12.50
CA ALA A 16 33.66 -0.04 -11.26
C ALA A 16 32.51 0.73 -10.57
N GLY A 17 32.36 2.03 -10.88
CA GLY A 17 31.32 2.89 -10.32
C GLY A 17 29.92 2.69 -10.92
N CYS A 18 29.80 2.09 -12.10
CA CYS A 18 28.51 1.94 -12.79
C CYS A 18 27.75 0.64 -12.45
N ALA A 19 28.42 -0.37 -11.87
CA ALA A 19 27.79 -1.66 -11.53
C ALA A 19 27.31 -1.76 -10.06
N ALA A 20 27.61 -0.77 -9.21
CA ALA A 20 27.48 -0.89 -7.76
C ALA A 20 26.16 -0.37 -7.15
N ARG A 21 25.15 0.01 -7.94
CA ARG A 21 23.88 0.55 -7.40
C ARG A 21 22.62 0.12 -8.16
N MET A 22 22.54 -1.14 -8.59
CA MET A 22 21.21 -1.72 -8.80
C MET A 22 20.55 -1.92 -7.44
N SER A 23 19.82 -0.90 -7.00
CA SER A 23 18.91 -1.03 -5.85
C SER A 23 17.95 -2.18 -6.09
N ASP A 24 17.40 -2.78 -5.04
CA ASP A 24 16.34 -3.81 -5.17
C ASP A 24 15.07 -3.31 -5.88
N LEU A 25 15.01 -2.01 -6.22
CA LEU A 25 13.92 -1.39 -6.97
C LEU A 25 14.11 -1.44 -8.50
N ASP A 26 15.33 -1.68 -8.99
CA ASP A 26 15.61 -1.85 -10.43
C ASP A 26 15.87 -3.33 -10.73
N VAL A 27 14.77 -4.06 -10.99
CA VAL A 27 14.81 -5.44 -11.46
C VAL A 27 14.86 -5.43 -12.99
N PRO A 28 15.82 -6.14 -13.63
CA PRO A 28 15.84 -6.24 -15.09
C PRO A 28 14.56 -6.88 -15.63
N ASP A 29 14.04 -6.34 -16.73
CA ASP A 29 12.91 -6.90 -17.50
C ASP A 29 13.32 -8.15 -18.33
N ARG A 30 14.21 -8.97 -17.80
CA ARG A 30 14.67 -10.22 -18.44
C ARG A 30 14.76 -11.34 -17.40
N GLU A 31 14.73 -12.58 -17.88
CA GLU A 31 14.86 -13.75 -17.03
C GLU A 31 16.26 -13.86 -16.43
N ALA A 32 16.35 -14.33 -15.19
CA ALA A 32 17.61 -14.68 -14.55
C ALA A 32 18.04 -16.09 -15.01
N ILE A 33 19.17 -16.18 -15.71
CA ILE A 33 19.73 -17.43 -16.23
C ILE A 33 20.99 -17.78 -15.44
N TYR A 34 21.05 -19.01 -14.94
CA TYR A 34 22.21 -19.56 -14.23
C TYR A 34 23.05 -20.39 -15.21
N ASP A 35 24.36 -20.13 -15.24
CA ASP A 35 25.33 -20.91 -16.04
C ASP A 35 25.72 -22.22 -15.35
N ARG A 36 24.73 -22.95 -14.83
CA ARG A 36 24.88 -24.25 -14.17
C ARG A 36 23.71 -25.18 -14.51
N PRO A 37 23.94 -26.51 -14.52
CA PRO A 37 22.86 -27.49 -14.57
C PRO A 37 21.88 -27.30 -13.40
N LEU A 38 20.61 -27.64 -13.62
CA LEU A 38 19.56 -27.46 -12.62
C LEU A 38 19.83 -28.28 -11.34
N GLU A 39 20.48 -29.43 -11.48
CA GLU A 39 20.84 -30.35 -10.40
C GLU A 39 21.88 -29.74 -9.44
N GLU A 40 22.75 -28.87 -9.94
CA GLU A 40 23.72 -28.12 -9.14
C GLU A 40 23.09 -26.88 -8.50
N LEU A 41 22.15 -26.24 -9.21
CA LEU A 41 21.43 -25.06 -8.75
C LEU A 41 20.47 -25.38 -7.59
N TRP A 42 19.67 -26.44 -7.72
CA TRP A 42 18.53 -26.70 -6.84
C TRP A 42 18.87 -26.81 -5.34
N PRO A 43 19.98 -27.46 -4.91
CA PRO A 43 20.38 -27.46 -3.51
C PRO A 43 20.61 -26.06 -2.93
N GLN A 44 21.18 -25.13 -3.72
CA GLN A 44 21.41 -23.75 -3.29
C GLN A 44 20.11 -22.96 -3.17
N VAL A 45 19.12 -23.25 -4.04
CA VAL A 45 17.78 -22.66 -3.94
C VAL A 45 17.10 -23.10 -2.65
N ARG A 46 17.13 -24.41 -2.32
CA ARG A 46 16.59 -24.91 -1.05
C ARG A 46 17.26 -24.26 0.16
N GLN A 47 18.59 -24.15 0.12
CA GLN A 47 19.35 -23.48 1.16
C GLN A 47 18.93 -22.00 1.31
N PHE A 48 18.71 -21.29 0.20
CA PHE A 48 18.23 -19.90 0.21
C PHE A 48 16.89 -19.76 0.95
N PHE A 49 15.89 -20.59 0.64
CA PHE A 49 14.57 -20.50 1.31
C PHE A 49 14.67 -20.85 2.81
N THR A 50 15.49 -21.83 3.17
CA THR A 50 15.75 -22.19 4.58
C THR A 50 16.46 -21.06 5.33
N GLU A 51 17.53 -20.49 4.78
CA GLU A 51 18.31 -19.40 5.40
C GLU A 51 17.48 -18.11 5.60
N ASN A 52 16.50 -17.87 4.72
CA ASN A 52 15.63 -16.70 4.77
C ASN A 52 14.31 -16.93 5.56
N ASN A 53 14.21 -18.03 6.32
CA ASN A 53 13.03 -18.38 7.12
C ASN A 53 11.72 -18.44 6.30
N LEU A 54 11.81 -18.96 5.07
CA LEU A 54 10.67 -19.22 4.19
C LEU A 54 10.40 -20.73 4.18
N PRO A 55 9.59 -21.27 5.12
CA PRO A 55 9.29 -22.69 5.16
C PRO A 55 8.56 -23.11 3.88
N PHE A 56 8.94 -24.26 3.34
CA PHE A 56 8.40 -24.77 2.07
C PHE A 56 8.16 -26.27 2.10
N ARG A 57 7.25 -26.72 1.25
CA ARG A 57 7.02 -28.11 0.88
C ARG A 57 7.58 -28.32 -0.52
N GLU A 58 8.34 -29.38 -0.71
CA GLU A 58 8.91 -29.75 -2.00
C GLU A 58 8.19 -31.00 -2.52
N ASP A 59 7.77 -30.96 -3.78
CA ASP A 59 7.24 -32.15 -4.43
C ASP A 59 8.39 -33.06 -4.88
N ARG A 60 8.32 -34.34 -4.50
CA ARG A 60 9.45 -35.25 -4.57
C ARG A 60 9.79 -35.58 -6.02
N GLY A 61 10.91 -35.05 -6.48
CA GLY A 61 11.46 -35.34 -7.81
C GLY A 61 11.00 -34.37 -8.91
N SER A 62 10.18 -33.37 -8.62
CA SER A 62 9.69 -32.42 -9.62
C SER A 62 10.45 -31.07 -9.64
N MET A 63 11.47 -30.86 -8.80
CA MET A 63 12.19 -29.56 -8.70
C MET A 63 11.19 -28.39 -8.57
N VAL A 64 10.12 -28.61 -7.79
CA VAL A 64 9.10 -27.64 -7.45
C VAL A 64 9.03 -27.54 -5.94
N LEU A 65 9.07 -26.31 -5.41
CA LEU A 65 8.77 -26.03 -4.01
C LEU A 65 7.65 -24.99 -3.90
N GLU A 66 6.87 -25.13 -2.85
CA GLU A 66 5.76 -24.25 -2.49
C GLU A 66 5.96 -23.77 -1.05
N THR A 67 6.00 -22.46 -0.84
CA THR A 67 6.14 -21.88 0.50
C THR A 67 4.82 -21.88 1.25
N GLU A 68 4.87 -21.83 2.57
CA GLU A 68 3.69 -21.57 3.39
C GLU A 68 3.16 -20.14 3.16
N TRP A 69 1.88 -19.91 3.49
CA TRP A 69 1.27 -18.58 3.40
C TRP A 69 1.91 -17.61 4.38
N ARG A 70 2.29 -16.43 3.88
CA ARG A 70 2.76 -15.30 4.67
C ARG A 70 1.82 -14.13 4.50
N GLN A 71 1.62 -13.36 5.57
CA GLN A 71 0.83 -12.14 5.52
C GLN A 71 1.73 -10.97 5.09
N GLU A 72 1.31 -10.22 4.07
CA GLU A 72 1.87 -8.90 3.78
C GLU A 72 1.49 -7.97 4.94
N PHE A 73 2.48 -7.29 5.53
CA PHE A 73 2.26 -6.50 6.74
C PHE A 73 1.57 -7.34 7.85
N GLY A 74 2.30 -8.37 8.29
CA GLY A 74 1.83 -9.33 9.28
C GLY A 74 1.39 -8.69 10.60
N GLY A 75 0.19 -9.06 11.06
CA GLY A 75 -0.40 -8.55 12.30
C GLY A 75 -1.47 -7.46 12.14
N SER A 76 -1.82 -7.06 10.91
CA SER A 76 -2.83 -6.00 10.73
C SER A 76 -4.22 -6.52 11.12
N LYS A 77 -4.92 -5.76 11.96
CA LYS A 77 -6.31 -6.03 12.38
C LYS A 77 -7.34 -5.65 11.32
N VAL A 78 -6.94 -4.89 10.30
CA VAL A 78 -7.86 -4.28 9.32
C VAL A 78 -7.54 -4.84 7.94
N ALA A 79 -8.01 -6.05 7.66
CA ALA A 79 -7.84 -6.79 6.40
C ALA A 79 -6.37 -7.09 6.00
N GLY A 80 -6.06 -8.38 5.87
CA GLY A 80 -4.75 -8.85 5.43
C GLY A 80 -4.71 -9.18 3.94
N PHE A 81 -3.51 -9.08 3.39
CA PHE A 81 -3.15 -9.76 2.15
C PHE A 81 -2.21 -10.89 2.53
N TRP A 82 -2.40 -12.06 1.93
CA TRP A 82 -1.53 -13.21 2.11
C TRP A 82 -0.94 -13.59 0.78
N HIS A 83 0.32 -14.01 0.79
CA HIS A 83 0.94 -14.58 -0.37
C HIS A 83 1.75 -15.82 -0.03
N ARG A 84 1.96 -16.64 -1.06
CA ARG A 84 2.96 -17.70 -1.07
C ARG A 84 3.67 -17.77 -2.41
N TYR A 85 4.81 -18.43 -2.43
CA TYR A 85 5.62 -18.61 -3.62
C TYR A 85 5.58 -20.07 -4.07
N LEU A 86 5.30 -20.27 -5.35
CA LEU A 86 5.52 -21.51 -6.07
C LEU A 86 6.77 -21.34 -6.94
N VAL A 87 7.82 -22.10 -6.65
CA VAL A 87 9.12 -21.99 -7.32
C VAL A 87 9.36 -23.24 -8.15
N LEU A 88 9.62 -23.05 -9.44
CA LEU A 88 9.83 -24.12 -10.40
C LEU A 88 11.24 -24.02 -10.99
N GLY A 89 12.02 -25.09 -10.87
CA GLY A 89 13.28 -25.25 -11.57
C GLY A 89 13.06 -25.62 -13.04
N LYS A 90 13.70 -24.90 -13.97
CA LYS A 90 13.65 -25.19 -15.41
C LYS A 90 15.04 -25.35 -16.00
N ARG A 91 15.19 -26.35 -16.88
CA ARG A 91 16.40 -26.54 -17.69
C ARG A 91 16.25 -25.76 -18.99
N GLU A 92 17.16 -24.83 -19.28
CA GLU A 92 17.23 -24.15 -20.57
C GLU A 92 18.13 -24.93 -21.55
N SER A 93 19.25 -25.44 -21.04
CA SER A 93 20.17 -26.31 -21.77
C SER A 93 20.80 -27.32 -20.79
N PRO A 94 21.61 -28.28 -21.26
CA PRO A 94 22.34 -29.19 -20.36
C PRO A 94 23.26 -28.47 -19.36
N THR A 95 23.68 -27.24 -19.67
CA THR A 95 24.62 -26.45 -18.86
C THR A 95 24.01 -25.17 -18.29
N GLN A 96 22.75 -24.86 -18.62
CA GLN A 96 22.07 -23.65 -18.16
C GLN A 96 20.68 -23.96 -17.60
N SER A 97 20.33 -23.25 -16.54
CA SER A 97 19.05 -23.39 -15.85
C SER A 97 18.45 -22.04 -15.50
N LYS A 98 17.16 -22.02 -15.21
CA LYS A 98 16.44 -20.86 -14.72
C LYS A 98 15.42 -21.24 -13.66
N LEU A 99 14.97 -20.26 -12.90
CA LEU A 99 13.89 -20.40 -11.93
C LEU A 99 12.69 -19.60 -12.39
N TRP A 100 11.51 -20.20 -12.28
CA TRP A 100 10.26 -19.48 -12.33
C TRP A 100 9.71 -19.36 -10.93
N VAL A 101 9.47 -18.14 -10.45
CA VAL A 101 8.82 -17.91 -9.17
C VAL A 101 7.43 -17.32 -9.46
N ILE A 102 6.39 -18.01 -9.02
CA ILE A 102 5.01 -17.57 -9.13
C ILE A 102 4.56 -17.16 -7.74
N ARG A 103 4.14 -15.91 -7.58
CA ARG A 103 3.51 -15.42 -6.36
C ARG A 103 2.00 -15.62 -6.48
N ILE A 104 1.42 -16.26 -5.49
CA ILE A 104 -0.03 -16.40 -5.35
C ILE A 104 -0.44 -15.50 -4.20
N THR A 105 -1.32 -14.53 -4.45
CA THR A 105 -1.82 -13.58 -3.46
C THR A 105 -3.33 -13.79 -3.24
N LYS A 106 -3.78 -13.70 -1.99
CA LYS A 106 -5.19 -13.75 -1.56
C LYS A 106 -5.46 -12.62 -0.57
N SER A 107 -6.72 -12.21 -0.46
CA SER A 107 -7.16 -11.21 0.52
C SER A 107 -8.27 -11.76 1.42
N SER A 108 -8.34 -11.29 2.67
CA SER A 108 -9.41 -11.65 3.62
C SER A 108 -10.70 -10.89 3.36
N ASN A 109 -10.67 -9.93 2.43
CA ASN A 109 -11.81 -9.15 1.95
C ASN A 109 -12.00 -9.41 0.45
N LYS A 110 -13.12 -8.97 -0.14
CA LYS A 110 -13.37 -9.06 -1.60
C LYS A 110 -12.46 -8.17 -2.47
N ALA A 111 -11.46 -7.51 -1.88
CA ALA A 111 -10.54 -6.58 -2.56
C ALA A 111 -9.86 -7.16 -3.82
N LEU A 112 -9.53 -8.46 -3.83
CA LEU A 112 -8.93 -9.14 -5.00
C LEU A 112 -9.92 -10.01 -5.80
N ALA A 113 -11.22 -9.94 -5.50
CA ALA A 113 -12.21 -10.68 -6.29
C ALA A 113 -12.30 -10.09 -7.71
N GLN A 114 -12.31 -10.95 -8.73
CA GLN A 114 -12.45 -10.54 -10.13
C GLN A 114 -13.79 -9.79 -10.33
N PRO A 115 -13.79 -8.57 -10.90
CA PRO A 115 -15.02 -7.85 -11.21
C PRO A 115 -15.92 -8.65 -12.17
N GLY A 116 -17.22 -8.76 -11.86
CA GLY A 116 -18.21 -9.34 -12.79
C GLY A 116 -18.57 -10.82 -12.61
N ARG A 117 -18.14 -11.50 -11.53
CA ARG A 117 -18.61 -12.86 -11.17
C ARG A 117 -19.66 -12.90 -10.06
N GLU A 118 -20.30 -11.78 -9.75
CA GLU A 118 -21.43 -11.70 -8.80
C GLU A 118 -22.71 -12.38 -9.31
N ILE A 119 -22.63 -13.03 -10.46
CA ILE A 119 -23.72 -13.83 -11.03
C ILE A 119 -23.15 -15.22 -11.36
N ASP A 120 -23.18 -16.12 -10.38
CA ASP A 120 -23.20 -17.56 -10.64
C ASP A 120 -24.57 -18.11 -10.22
N TRP A 121 -25.48 -18.26 -11.20
CA TRP A 121 -26.72 -19.04 -11.07
C TRP A 121 -26.42 -20.54 -11.17
N GLY A 122 -25.49 -21.02 -10.34
CA GLY A 122 -25.00 -22.39 -10.31
C GLY A 122 -25.89 -23.33 -9.49
N VAL A 123 -27.01 -23.75 -10.09
CA VAL A 123 -27.82 -24.95 -9.83
C VAL A 123 -27.85 -25.47 -8.38
N ASN A 124 -28.82 -24.94 -7.64
CA ASN A 124 -29.25 -25.43 -6.33
C ASN A 124 -29.62 -26.92 -6.41
N ARG A 125 -28.78 -27.80 -5.87
CA ARG A 125 -29.11 -29.21 -5.67
C ARG A 125 -29.39 -29.44 -4.20
N ASN A 126 -30.48 -28.85 -3.71
CA ASN A 126 -31.23 -29.32 -2.56
C ASN A 126 -32.72 -29.04 -2.79
N MET A 127 -33.38 -29.98 -3.48
CA MET A 127 -34.79 -30.24 -3.22
C MET A 127 -34.88 -30.69 -1.76
N PHE A 128 -35.47 -29.88 -0.88
CA PHE A 128 -36.51 -30.20 0.10
C PHE A 128 -36.75 -28.91 0.92
N GLY A 129 -38.01 -28.50 1.01
CA GLY A 129 -38.39 -27.12 1.35
C GLY A 129 -38.36 -26.76 2.83
N GLY A 130 -38.49 -25.45 3.08
CA GLY A 130 -38.79 -24.86 4.39
C GLY A 130 -37.84 -23.73 4.77
N GLU A 131 -38.39 -22.51 4.80
CA GLU A 131 -37.96 -21.32 5.55
C GLU A 131 -36.64 -20.60 5.22
N VAL A 132 -36.77 -19.28 5.19
CA VAL A 132 -35.74 -18.28 4.95
C VAL A 132 -34.79 -18.28 6.15
N ALA A 133 -33.58 -18.84 5.98
CA ALA A 133 -32.54 -18.74 6.99
C ALA A 133 -31.86 -17.37 6.89
N GLU A 134 -32.21 -16.49 7.83
CA GLU A 134 -31.37 -15.40 8.30
C GLU A 134 -29.94 -15.91 8.52
N THR A 135 -28.95 -15.16 8.05
CA THR A 135 -27.55 -15.42 8.38
C THR A 135 -27.40 -15.27 9.89
N PRO A 136 -27.05 -16.33 10.66
CA PRO A 136 -26.97 -16.22 12.10
C PRO A 136 -25.89 -15.22 12.49
N GLY A 137 -26.26 -14.25 13.32
CA GLY A 137 -25.35 -13.27 13.89
C GLY A 137 -24.21 -13.95 14.63
N LEU A 138 -22.99 -13.75 14.14
CA LEU A 138 -21.77 -14.08 14.84
C LEU A 138 -21.61 -13.10 16.01
N THR A 139 -21.30 -13.62 17.19
CA THR A 139 -20.97 -12.79 18.35
C THR A 139 -19.57 -12.17 18.18
N PHE A 140 -19.25 -11.13 18.96
CA PHE A 140 -17.93 -10.47 18.92
C PHE A 140 -16.78 -11.47 19.20
N GLU A 141 -17.03 -12.44 20.08
CA GLU A 141 -16.08 -13.51 20.42
C GLU A 141 -15.88 -14.49 19.24
N ASP A 142 -16.92 -14.79 18.46
CA ASP A 142 -16.79 -15.60 17.22
C ASP A 142 -15.98 -14.89 16.12
N TYR A 143 -15.88 -13.55 16.16
CA TYR A 143 -15.07 -12.75 15.23
C TYR A 143 -13.58 -12.80 15.58
N GLU A 144 -13.25 -12.77 16.88
CA GLU A 144 -11.87 -12.95 17.37
C GLU A 144 -11.39 -14.38 17.11
N ASP A 145 -12.24 -15.39 17.35
CA ASP A 145 -11.91 -16.79 17.05
C ASP A 145 -11.69 -17.04 15.55
N ARG A 146 -12.40 -16.32 14.66
CA ARG A 146 -12.15 -16.38 13.21
C ARG A 146 -10.80 -15.77 12.83
N LEU A 147 -10.33 -14.74 13.55
CA LEU A 147 -9.03 -14.12 13.31
C LEU A 147 -7.88 -15.00 13.83
N ASP A 148 -8.12 -15.74 14.91
CA ASP A 148 -7.15 -16.61 15.62
C ASP A 148 -7.15 -18.09 15.17
N MET A 149 -8.07 -18.52 14.28
CA MET A 149 -8.08 -19.89 13.79
C MET A 149 -6.82 -20.26 12.96
N PRO A 150 -6.28 -21.49 13.11
CA PRO A 150 -5.22 -22.00 12.24
C PRO A 150 -5.72 -22.05 10.79
N ARG A 151 -5.12 -21.21 9.92
CA ARG A 151 -5.59 -20.97 8.56
C ARG A 151 -5.27 -22.15 7.63
N GLY A 152 -6.20 -23.09 7.51
CA GLY A 152 -6.25 -24.02 6.39
C GLY A 152 -6.51 -23.27 5.07
N GLU A 153 -6.14 -23.88 3.93
CA GLU A 153 -6.22 -23.28 2.58
C GLU A 153 -7.60 -22.74 2.17
N ASN A 154 -8.66 -23.16 2.89
CA ASN A 154 -10.07 -22.81 2.65
C ASN A 154 -10.56 -21.57 3.43
N SER A 155 -9.75 -20.99 4.32
CA SER A 155 -10.12 -19.81 5.13
C SER A 155 -10.06 -18.47 4.38
N PHE A 156 -9.49 -18.48 3.18
CA PHE A 156 -9.44 -17.33 2.28
C PHE A 156 -10.68 -17.34 1.37
N PHE A 157 -11.17 -16.16 0.95
CA PHE A 157 -12.19 -16.11 -0.09
C PHE A 157 -11.69 -16.88 -1.32
N ALA A 158 -12.38 -17.97 -1.68
CA ALA A 158 -11.96 -18.91 -2.73
C ALA A 158 -11.70 -18.22 -4.08
N GLU A 159 -12.32 -17.06 -4.29
CA GLU A 159 -12.31 -16.27 -5.52
C GLU A 159 -11.31 -15.10 -5.53
N SER A 160 -10.51 -14.92 -4.46
CA SER A 160 -9.55 -13.80 -4.31
C SER A 160 -8.13 -14.12 -4.82
N GLY A 161 -7.91 -15.32 -5.36
CA GLY A 161 -6.58 -15.78 -5.76
C GLY A 161 -6.10 -15.13 -7.06
N GLN A 162 -5.13 -14.24 -6.96
CA GLN A 162 -4.36 -13.75 -8.10
C GLN A 162 -2.99 -14.42 -8.11
N SER A 163 -2.56 -14.93 -9.26
CA SER A 163 -1.23 -15.53 -9.42
C SER A 163 -0.47 -14.79 -10.52
N SER A 164 0.75 -14.36 -10.22
CA SER A 164 1.61 -13.67 -11.19
C SER A 164 3.05 -14.11 -11.03
N ARG A 165 3.84 -14.03 -12.11
CA ARG A 165 5.27 -14.32 -12.06
C ARG A 165 6.00 -13.20 -11.33
N ASP A 166 6.77 -13.55 -10.30
CA ASP A 166 7.51 -12.61 -9.45
C ASP A 166 8.98 -12.54 -9.87
N LEU A 167 9.25 -11.71 -10.88
CA LEU A 167 10.61 -11.46 -11.38
C LEU A 167 11.53 -10.87 -10.29
N LEU A 168 11.00 -10.11 -9.32
CA LEU A 168 11.83 -9.58 -8.23
C LEU A 168 12.36 -10.72 -7.38
N MET A 169 11.50 -11.67 -7.00
CA MET A 169 11.93 -12.83 -6.23
C MET A 169 12.91 -13.69 -7.05
N GLU A 170 12.69 -13.88 -8.35
CA GLU A 170 13.65 -14.59 -9.22
C GLU A 170 15.04 -13.94 -9.19
N TRP A 171 15.12 -12.61 -9.34
CA TRP A 171 16.38 -11.87 -9.29
C TRP A 171 16.99 -11.82 -7.89
N ARG A 172 16.19 -11.80 -6.83
CA ARG A 172 16.67 -11.88 -5.43
C ARG A 172 17.34 -13.23 -5.17
N VAL A 173 16.68 -14.34 -5.54
CA VAL A 173 17.27 -15.68 -5.44
C VAL A 173 18.53 -15.75 -6.28
N PHE A 174 18.52 -15.22 -7.50
CA PHE A 174 19.68 -15.21 -8.40
C PHE A 174 20.87 -14.47 -7.79
N LYS A 175 20.69 -13.25 -7.30
CA LYS A 175 21.77 -12.45 -6.68
C LYS A 175 22.37 -13.14 -5.46
N ALA A 176 21.59 -13.91 -4.71
CA ALA A 176 22.05 -14.62 -3.52
C ALA A 176 22.70 -15.98 -3.85
N VAL A 177 22.20 -16.69 -4.85
CA VAL A 177 22.63 -18.06 -5.19
C VAL A 177 23.75 -18.09 -6.23
N ALA A 178 23.71 -17.23 -7.25
CA ALA A 178 24.70 -17.24 -8.33
C ALA A 178 26.16 -17.07 -7.83
N PRO A 179 26.47 -16.18 -6.86
CA PRO A 179 27.84 -16.08 -6.31
C PRO A 179 28.29 -17.34 -5.56
N LYS A 180 27.36 -18.11 -4.96
CA LYS A 180 27.70 -19.39 -4.31
C LYS A 180 28.08 -20.48 -5.33
N LEU A 181 27.64 -20.34 -6.57
CA LEU A 181 27.89 -21.29 -7.68
C LEU A 181 29.11 -20.92 -8.55
N MET A 182 29.65 -19.71 -8.40
CA MET A 182 30.80 -19.16 -9.12
C MET A 182 31.77 -18.62 -8.07
N LYS A 183 32.83 -19.36 -7.71
CA LYS A 183 33.75 -19.04 -6.60
C LYS A 183 33.98 -17.53 -6.36
N GLU A 184 33.93 -17.15 -5.08
CA GLU A 184 33.87 -15.80 -4.51
C GLU A 184 34.96 -14.82 -5.01
N GLU A 185 34.58 -13.91 -5.90
CA GLU A 185 35.05 -12.52 -5.94
C GLU A 185 34.04 -11.75 -6.80
N ASN A 186 33.40 -10.71 -6.22
CA ASN A 186 32.29 -9.89 -6.79
C ASN A 186 30.85 -10.24 -6.38
N ALA A 187 30.61 -10.92 -5.25
CA ALA A 187 29.25 -10.97 -4.69
C ALA A 187 28.77 -9.54 -4.33
N PRO A 188 27.63 -9.06 -4.84
CA PRO A 188 27.12 -7.73 -4.49
C PRO A 188 26.85 -7.66 -2.98
N LYS A 189 27.30 -6.59 -2.33
CA LYS A 189 27.02 -6.37 -0.91
C LYS A 189 25.50 -6.32 -0.72
N PRO A 190 24.95 -7.01 0.29
CA PRO A 190 23.52 -6.96 0.57
C PRO A 190 23.09 -5.51 0.81
N VAL A 191 21.95 -5.13 0.22
CA VAL A 191 21.37 -3.80 0.42
C VAL A 191 21.05 -3.64 1.92
N GLN A 192 21.57 -2.59 2.53
CA GLN A 192 21.23 -2.25 3.90
C GLN A 192 19.89 -1.52 3.89
N VAL A 193 18.89 -2.12 4.55
CA VAL A 193 17.58 -1.49 4.75
C VAL A 193 17.72 -0.18 5.54
N ALA A 194 16.80 0.76 5.33
CA ALA A 194 16.73 2.00 6.10
C ALA A 194 16.29 1.65 7.52
N LYS A 195 17.24 1.65 8.44
CA LYS A 195 17.03 1.26 9.84
C LYS A 195 16.55 2.45 10.66
N ALA A 196 15.49 2.28 11.43
CA ALA A 196 14.99 3.28 12.36
C ALA A 196 16.08 3.69 13.37
N PRO A 197 16.20 4.98 13.75
CA PRO A 197 17.22 5.45 14.69
C PRO A 197 17.23 4.71 16.03
N THR A 198 16.07 4.22 16.47
CA THR A 198 15.87 3.52 17.74
C THR A 198 16.08 2.01 17.66
N ALA A 199 16.21 1.42 16.47
CA ALA A 199 16.36 -0.02 16.31
C ALA A 199 17.77 -0.50 16.71
N LYS A 200 17.88 -1.70 17.30
CA LYS A 200 19.18 -2.29 17.67
C LYS A 200 19.90 -2.92 16.47
N GLU A 201 19.17 -3.59 15.58
CA GLU A 201 19.69 -4.22 14.36
C GLU A 201 18.82 -3.85 13.15
N ALA A 202 19.39 -3.93 11.95
CA ALA A 202 18.64 -3.69 10.71
C ALA A 202 17.92 -5.01 10.33
N PRO A 203 16.61 -5.01 10.03
CA PRO A 203 15.94 -6.23 9.62
C PRO A 203 16.51 -6.75 8.29
N SER A 204 16.45 -8.06 8.09
CA SER A 204 16.75 -8.64 6.78
C SER A 204 15.72 -8.14 5.76
N ALA A 205 16.17 -7.62 4.62
CA ALA A 205 15.30 -7.21 3.51
C ALA A 205 14.37 -8.35 3.04
N MET A 206 14.78 -9.61 3.24
CA MET A 206 14.00 -10.81 2.90
C MET A 206 12.96 -11.19 3.96
N ALA A 207 13.09 -10.68 5.19
CA ALA A 207 12.10 -10.89 6.23
C ALA A 207 10.89 -9.95 6.10
N ILE A 208 11.05 -8.85 5.36
CA ILE A 208 10.01 -7.84 5.17
C ILE A 208 9.27 -8.09 3.86
N GLU A 209 7.95 -8.32 3.96
CA GLU A 209 7.08 -8.55 2.81
C GLU A 209 6.42 -7.25 2.33
N CYS A 210 7.02 -6.59 1.33
CA CYS A 210 6.54 -5.31 0.78
C CYS A 210 5.54 -5.42 -0.39
N GLY A 211 4.90 -6.59 -0.55
CA GLY A 211 4.03 -6.86 -1.69
C GLY A 211 4.78 -6.96 -3.03
N LEU A 212 4.05 -6.97 -4.15
CA LEU A 212 4.66 -6.99 -5.49
C LEU A 212 5.38 -5.67 -5.78
N PRO A 213 6.52 -5.67 -6.51
CA PRO A 213 7.21 -4.46 -6.90
C PRO A 213 6.29 -3.49 -7.65
N ILE A 214 6.34 -2.22 -7.28
CA ILE A 214 5.68 -1.15 -8.02
C ILE A 214 6.59 -0.78 -9.19
N ILE A 215 6.13 -1.03 -10.42
CA ILE A 215 6.93 -0.81 -11.63
C ILE A 215 7.25 0.69 -11.74
N GLY A 216 8.51 1.05 -11.95
CA GLY A 216 8.92 2.44 -12.12
C GLY A 216 9.07 3.27 -10.84
N LEU A 217 8.71 2.72 -9.67
CA LEU A 217 8.88 3.41 -8.37
C LEU A 217 10.35 3.74 -8.09
N GLY A 218 11.27 2.82 -8.37
CA GLY A 218 12.71 3.00 -8.12
C GLY A 218 13.31 4.27 -8.72
N LYS A 219 12.79 4.71 -9.87
CA LYS A 219 13.23 5.94 -10.55
C LYS A 219 12.81 7.22 -9.83
N GLN A 220 11.81 7.14 -8.95
CA GLN A 220 11.31 8.29 -8.17
C GLN A 220 11.89 8.36 -6.76
N VAL A 221 12.39 7.23 -6.22
CA VAL A 221 12.90 7.18 -4.84
C VAL A 221 14.23 7.92 -4.75
N LYS A 222 14.20 9.09 -4.12
CA LYS A 222 15.37 9.95 -3.89
C LYS A 222 15.29 10.61 -2.54
N LYS A 223 16.45 10.79 -1.89
CA LYS A 223 16.54 11.56 -0.64
C LYS A 223 16.23 13.03 -0.91
N GLY A 224 15.35 13.61 -0.09
CA GLY A 224 14.81 14.96 -0.25
C GLY A 224 13.75 15.09 -1.35
N GLY A 225 13.48 14.02 -2.11
CA GLY A 225 12.47 14.02 -3.16
C GLY A 225 11.06 13.85 -2.59
N VAL A 226 10.10 14.51 -3.22
CA VAL A 226 8.67 14.44 -2.89
C VAL A 226 7.93 13.77 -4.05
N LEU A 227 7.34 12.62 -3.78
CA LEU A 227 6.36 11.99 -4.64
C LEU A 227 4.96 12.40 -4.16
N LEU A 228 4.35 13.36 -4.86
CA LEU A 228 3.05 13.90 -4.52
C LEU A 228 1.96 13.16 -5.30
N LEU A 229 1.13 12.39 -4.60
CA LEU A 229 0.10 11.54 -5.17
C LEU A 229 -1.25 12.25 -5.04
N GLY A 230 -1.83 12.61 -6.19
CA GLY A 230 -3.20 13.10 -6.29
C GLY A 230 -4.17 11.94 -6.46
N GLU A 231 -5.07 11.72 -5.50
CA GLU A 231 -5.98 10.59 -5.50
C GLU A 231 -7.46 10.96 -5.57
N MET A 232 -8.28 9.93 -5.83
CA MET A 232 -9.70 9.91 -5.51
C MET A 232 -9.89 9.22 -4.15
N HIS A 233 -10.35 9.98 -3.16
CA HIS A 233 -10.59 9.46 -1.81
C HIS A 233 -11.52 8.25 -1.80
N GLY A 234 -11.39 7.43 -0.75
CA GLY A 234 -12.32 6.36 -0.46
C GLY A 234 -12.11 5.09 -1.28
N THR A 235 -10.90 4.86 -1.78
CA THR A 235 -10.49 3.59 -2.42
C THR A 235 -9.64 2.75 -1.47
N GLN A 236 -9.60 1.43 -1.68
CA GLN A 236 -8.76 0.53 -0.89
C GLN A 236 -7.32 0.48 -1.40
N GLU A 237 -7.15 0.68 -2.71
CA GLU A 237 -5.91 0.40 -3.42
C GLU A 237 -4.89 1.53 -3.27
N VAL A 238 -5.33 2.80 -3.16
CA VAL A 238 -4.41 3.93 -3.01
C VAL A 238 -3.66 3.89 -1.66
N PRO A 239 -4.32 3.71 -0.49
CA PRO A 239 -3.58 3.57 0.77
C PRO A 239 -2.64 2.36 0.76
N ARG A 240 -3.04 1.25 0.12
CA ARG A 240 -2.18 0.07 -0.08
C ARG A 240 -0.96 0.39 -0.94
N PHE A 241 -1.13 1.13 -2.04
CA PHE A 241 -0.02 1.58 -2.88
C PHE A 241 0.98 2.40 -2.07
N VAL A 242 0.51 3.32 -1.22
CA VAL A 242 1.36 4.15 -0.36
C VAL A 242 2.15 3.31 0.64
N ALA A 243 1.51 2.38 1.34
CA ALA A 243 2.21 1.47 2.27
C ALA A 243 3.25 0.59 1.55
N GLN A 244 2.92 0.05 0.38
CA GLN A 244 3.87 -0.71 -0.44
C GLN A 244 5.03 0.15 -0.92
N ALA A 245 4.78 1.38 -1.37
CA ALA A 245 5.82 2.30 -1.82
C ALA A 245 6.78 2.66 -0.67
N ALA A 246 6.24 2.93 0.52
CA ALA A 246 7.02 3.19 1.72
C ALA A 246 7.88 1.98 2.13
N CYS A 247 7.30 0.78 2.14
CA CYS A 247 8.02 -0.45 2.43
C CYS A 247 9.15 -0.70 1.43
N GLN A 248 8.86 -0.62 0.12
CA GLN A 248 9.84 -0.88 -0.93
C GLN A 248 11.00 0.11 -0.89
N ALA A 249 10.73 1.41 -0.69
CA ALA A 249 11.78 2.42 -0.55
C ALA A 249 12.62 2.23 0.74
N ALA A 250 11.98 1.91 1.88
CA ALA A 250 12.67 1.65 3.14
C ALA A 250 13.57 0.40 3.05
N VAL A 251 13.07 -0.70 2.49
CA VAL A 251 13.87 -1.92 2.26
C VAL A 251 15.02 -1.67 1.27
N ALA A 252 14.84 -0.76 0.32
CA ALA A 252 15.91 -0.32 -0.59
C ALA A 252 16.94 0.62 0.05
N GLY A 253 16.84 0.93 1.35
CA GLY A 253 17.83 1.72 2.08
C GLY A 253 17.56 3.22 2.14
N VAL A 254 16.36 3.67 1.74
CA VAL A 254 15.97 5.08 1.80
C VAL A 254 14.89 5.28 2.86
N PRO A 255 15.16 6.02 3.96
CA PRO A 255 14.14 6.37 4.94
C PRO A 255 12.94 7.05 4.30
N VAL A 256 11.72 6.72 4.75
CA VAL A 256 10.49 7.23 4.14
C VAL A 256 9.68 8.01 5.16
N THR A 257 9.10 9.12 4.74
CA THR A 257 8.03 9.81 5.47
C THR A 257 6.78 9.89 4.61
N VAL A 258 5.66 9.43 5.14
CA VAL A 258 4.36 9.49 4.47
C VAL A 258 3.61 10.74 4.93
N GLY A 259 3.26 11.63 4.01
CA GLY A 259 2.41 12.79 4.29
C GLY A 259 0.95 12.46 4.02
N LEU A 260 0.06 12.70 4.99
CA LEU A 260 -1.36 12.40 4.88
C LEU A 260 -2.22 13.66 5.00
N GLU A 261 -3.22 13.77 4.13
CA GLU A 261 -4.24 14.82 4.20
C GLU A 261 -5.24 14.59 5.36
N LEU A 262 -4.71 14.54 6.58
CA LEU A 262 -5.48 14.47 7.82
C LEU A 262 -5.31 15.79 8.60
N PRO A 263 -6.27 16.17 9.46
CA PRO A 263 -6.17 17.39 10.25
C PRO A 263 -4.93 17.42 11.14
N LEU A 264 -4.27 18.58 11.24
CA LEU A 264 -3.13 18.78 12.15
C LEU A 264 -3.39 18.34 13.60
N GLU A 265 -4.62 18.44 14.08
CA GLU A 265 -5.02 17.98 15.41
C GLU A 265 -4.81 16.47 15.62
N SER A 266 -4.65 15.69 14.54
CA SER A 266 -4.40 14.25 14.58
C SER A 266 -2.93 13.87 14.70
N GLN A 267 -1.97 14.80 14.52
CA GLN A 267 -0.54 14.48 14.44
C GLN A 267 -0.04 13.67 15.65
N THR A 268 -0.29 14.15 16.87
CA THR A 268 0.15 13.45 18.09
C THR A 268 -0.43 12.05 18.21
N ARG A 269 -1.67 11.83 17.74
CA ARG A 269 -2.31 10.50 17.77
C ARG A 269 -1.70 9.56 16.73
N VAL A 270 -1.39 10.08 15.54
CA VAL A 270 -0.67 9.33 14.50
C VAL A 270 0.71 8.92 15.00
N ASP A 271 1.50 9.86 15.54
CA ASP A 271 2.83 9.57 16.08
C ASP A 271 2.79 8.51 17.19
N THR A 272 1.89 8.71 18.16
CA THR A 272 1.71 7.77 19.27
C THR A 272 1.32 6.38 18.77
N PHE A 273 0.43 6.30 17.78
CA PHE A 273 0.03 5.02 17.20
C PHE A 273 1.17 4.33 16.46
N LEU A 274 1.95 5.06 15.66
CA LEU A 274 3.12 4.52 14.95
C LEU A 274 4.21 3.98 15.89
N ASP A 275 4.37 4.58 17.07
CA ASP A 275 5.31 4.13 18.11
C ASP A 275 4.74 3.03 19.03
N SER A 276 3.45 2.72 18.92
CA SER A 276 2.77 1.80 19.82
C SER A 276 2.99 0.32 19.49
N ALA A 277 2.62 -0.54 20.43
CA ALA A 277 2.59 -1.99 20.22
C ALA A 277 1.50 -2.43 19.23
N GLY A 278 0.52 -1.57 18.92
CA GLY A 278 -0.64 -1.90 18.09
C GLY A 278 -1.71 -2.69 18.85
N ALA A 279 -1.77 -2.53 20.17
CA ALA A 279 -2.81 -3.13 21.01
C ALA A 279 -4.19 -2.52 20.68
N GLU A 280 -5.27 -3.18 21.09
CA GLU A 280 -6.62 -2.67 20.86
C GLU A 280 -6.82 -1.24 21.42
N GLU A 281 -6.25 -0.95 22.58
CA GLU A 281 -6.28 0.39 23.16
C GLU A 281 -5.60 1.46 22.30
N ASP A 282 -4.55 1.10 21.56
CA ASP A 282 -3.82 2.02 20.67
C ASP A 282 -4.70 2.39 19.47
N TRP A 283 -5.41 1.40 18.93
CA TRP A 283 -6.41 1.57 17.88
C TRP A 283 -7.56 2.46 18.35
N LEU A 284 -8.11 2.21 19.53
CA LEU A 284 -9.18 3.03 20.10
C LEU A 284 -8.73 4.48 20.27
N LYS A 285 -7.52 4.72 20.79
CA LYS A 285 -6.94 6.07 20.90
C LYS A 285 -6.75 6.75 19.55
N LEU A 286 -6.35 6.02 18.51
CA LEU A 286 -6.28 6.56 17.15
C LEU A 286 -7.68 6.98 16.65
N MET A 287 -8.66 6.08 16.77
CA MET A 287 -10.05 6.24 16.28
C MET A 287 -10.89 7.24 17.10
N GLU A 288 -10.41 7.64 18.28
CA GLU A 288 -11.05 8.67 19.09
C GLU A 288 -10.99 10.07 18.47
N ALA A 289 -10.06 10.32 17.55
CA ALA A 289 -9.96 11.63 16.92
C ALA A 289 -11.29 11.99 16.23
N PRO A 290 -11.83 13.22 16.44
CA PRO A 290 -13.12 13.63 15.85
C PRO A 290 -13.20 13.44 14.34
N PHE A 291 -12.06 13.54 13.66
CA PHE A 291 -11.91 13.27 12.24
C PHE A 291 -12.44 11.89 11.82
N TRP A 292 -12.09 10.82 12.54
CA TRP A 292 -12.54 9.45 12.22
C TRP A 292 -14.04 9.24 12.40
N ARG A 293 -14.67 10.08 13.23
CA ARG A 293 -16.11 10.06 13.56
C ARG A 293 -16.88 11.17 12.83
N SER A 294 -16.30 11.74 11.78
CA SER A 294 -16.93 12.80 11.00
C SER A 294 -18.34 12.38 10.56
N PRO A 295 -19.36 13.25 10.68
CA PRO A 295 -20.68 12.96 10.13
C PRO A 295 -20.68 12.91 8.59
N TYR A 296 -19.60 13.38 7.97
CA TYR A 296 -19.33 13.42 6.53
C TYR A 296 -18.00 12.73 6.23
N PRO A 297 -17.96 11.37 6.28
CA PRO A 297 -16.72 10.64 6.06
C PRO A 297 -16.39 10.62 4.57
N ASP A 298 -15.56 11.55 4.11
CA ASP A 298 -15.26 11.80 2.69
C ASP A 298 -14.26 10.81 2.06
N GLY A 299 -13.94 9.73 2.76
CA GLY A 299 -12.98 8.71 2.33
C GLY A 299 -11.58 8.87 2.94
N ARG A 300 -11.21 10.05 3.45
CA ARG A 300 -9.93 10.25 4.16
C ARG A 300 -9.91 9.57 5.54
N SER A 301 -11.08 9.29 6.11
CA SER A 301 -11.30 8.54 7.35
C SER A 301 -11.73 7.08 7.12
N SER A 302 -11.24 6.46 6.05
CA SER A 302 -11.64 5.11 5.62
C SER A 302 -10.86 3.97 6.31
N GLU A 303 -11.42 2.76 6.26
CA GLU A 303 -10.76 1.53 6.73
C GLU A 303 -9.39 1.32 6.06
N ALA A 304 -9.25 1.66 4.78
CA ALA A 304 -7.99 1.50 4.05
C ALA A 304 -6.91 2.47 4.54
N MET A 305 -7.27 3.71 4.88
CA MET A 305 -6.36 4.66 5.50
C MET A 305 -5.91 4.21 6.89
N ALA A 306 -6.84 3.64 7.67
CA ALA A 306 -6.57 3.05 8.97
C ALA A 306 -5.61 1.84 8.86
N ASN A 307 -5.86 0.95 7.89
CA ASN A 307 -4.97 -0.18 7.59
C ASN A 307 -3.58 0.29 7.15
N MET A 308 -3.49 1.31 6.29
CA MET A 308 -2.20 1.87 5.89
C MET A 308 -1.42 2.40 7.10
N LEU A 309 -2.05 3.10 8.04
CA LEU A 309 -1.37 3.54 9.28
C LEU A 309 -0.83 2.35 10.09
N GLU A 310 -1.59 1.26 10.21
CA GLU A 310 -1.11 0.02 10.85
C GLU A 310 0.06 -0.61 10.11
N GLN A 311 0.01 -0.62 8.77
CA GLN A 311 1.10 -1.12 7.95
C GLN A 311 2.37 -0.30 8.19
N LEU A 312 2.28 1.04 8.24
CA LEU A 312 3.42 1.90 8.58
C LEU A 312 3.94 1.64 10.01
N ARG A 313 3.05 1.45 11.00
CA ARG A 313 3.43 1.08 12.38
C ARG A 313 4.20 -0.23 12.41
N GLN A 314 3.74 -1.25 11.70
CA GLN A 314 4.41 -2.55 11.66
C GLN A 314 5.80 -2.45 11.03
N LEU A 315 5.95 -1.72 9.93
CA LEU A 315 7.26 -1.46 9.32
C LEU A 315 8.22 -0.83 10.34
N ARG A 316 7.74 0.17 11.09
CA ARG A 316 8.50 0.83 12.16
C ARG A 316 8.84 -0.14 13.30
N SER A 317 7.90 -0.98 13.75
CA SER A 317 8.14 -2.00 14.79
C SER A 317 9.14 -3.08 14.37
N GLN A 318 9.23 -3.35 13.06
CA GLN A 318 10.23 -4.23 12.46
C GLN A 318 11.60 -3.55 12.31
N GLY A 319 11.71 -2.28 12.72
CA GLY A 319 12.95 -1.51 12.74
C GLY A 319 13.25 -0.75 11.45
N LEU A 320 12.27 -0.60 10.54
CA LEU A 320 12.43 0.25 9.36
C LEU A 320 12.20 1.72 9.68
N ASP A 321 12.97 2.59 9.04
CA ASP A 321 12.86 4.04 9.18
C ASP A 321 11.69 4.58 8.34
N VAL A 322 10.48 4.34 8.83
CA VAL A 322 9.20 4.77 8.25
C VAL A 322 8.49 5.66 9.27
N ASP A 323 8.04 6.82 8.80
CA ASP A 323 7.33 7.80 9.62
C ASP A 323 6.12 8.37 8.88
N ALA A 324 5.23 9.06 9.58
CA ALA A 324 4.13 9.79 8.95
C ALA A 324 3.92 11.17 9.56
N PHE A 325 3.44 12.10 8.74
CA PHE A 325 2.95 13.38 9.20
C PHE A 325 1.61 13.69 8.56
N VAL A 326 0.85 14.56 9.20
CA VAL A 326 -0.42 15.06 8.69
C VAL A 326 -0.28 16.53 8.32
N PHE A 327 -1.01 16.99 7.31
CA PHE A 327 -0.81 18.34 6.77
C PHE A 327 -2.08 19.14 6.50
N ASP A 328 -3.27 18.61 6.76
CA ASP A 328 -4.51 19.33 6.47
C ASP A 328 -4.82 20.39 7.53
N HIS A 329 -5.33 21.54 7.06
CA HIS A 329 -5.75 22.69 7.86
C HIS A 329 -7.26 22.95 7.66
N PRO A 330 -8.15 22.16 8.27
CA PRO A 330 -9.60 22.21 7.99
C PRO A 330 -10.26 23.53 8.44
N LYS A 331 -9.59 24.32 9.28
CA LYS A 331 -10.06 25.67 9.68
C LYS A 331 -9.79 26.74 8.60
N GLY A 332 -8.87 26.46 7.67
CA GLY A 332 -8.61 27.29 6.50
C GLY A 332 -9.59 27.00 5.37
N GLN A 333 -9.78 27.96 4.47
CA GLN A 333 -10.62 27.79 3.27
C GLN A 333 -9.90 28.32 2.03
N GLY A 334 -10.23 27.75 0.87
CA GLY A 334 -9.68 28.14 -0.43
C GLY A 334 -8.16 28.22 -0.41
N GLN A 335 -7.61 29.32 -0.94
CA GLN A 335 -6.16 29.52 -1.04
C GLN A 335 -5.41 29.51 0.30
N ALA A 336 -6.04 29.97 1.39
CA ALA A 336 -5.39 29.99 2.70
C ALA A 336 -5.12 28.56 3.20
N ARG A 337 -6.02 27.61 2.91
CA ARG A 337 -5.81 26.17 3.20
C ARG A 337 -4.68 25.60 2.36
N GLU A 338 -4.65 25.87 1.04
CA GLU A 338 -3.54 25.42 0.17
C GLU A 338 -2.18 25.91 0.64
N ASN A 339 -2.08 27.21 0.97
CA ASN A 339 -0.83 27.80 1.45
C ASN A 339 -0.36 27.13 2.76
N ALA A 340 -1.29 26.85 3.66
CA ALA A 340 -0.97 26.22 4.95
C ALA A 340 -0.56 24.75 4.78
N MET A 341 -1.24 23.99 3.92
CA MET A 341 -0.85 22.61 3.60
C MET A 341 0.55 22.57 2.95
N ALA A 342 0.80 23.42 1.96
CA ALA A 342 2.09 23.53 1.29
C ALA A 342 3.20 23.91 2.27
N ALA A 343 2.95 24.85 3.19
CA ALA A 343 3.91 25.24 4.22
C ALA A 343 4.25 24.06 5.16
N THR A 344 3.27 23.27 5.59
CA THR A 344 3.53 22.08 6.42
C THR A 344 4.38 21.06 5.68
N VAL A 345 4.01 20.70 4.45
CA VAL A 345 4.77 19.72 3.65
C VAL A 345 6.19 20.22 3.39
N LYS A 346 6.34 21.48 2.99
CA LYS A 346 7.65 22.11 2.78
C LYS A 346 8.52 22.03 4.04
N HIS A 347 7.96 22.41 5.19
CA HIS A 347 8.69 22.36 6.46
C HIS A 347 9.20 20.95 6.79
N GLN A 348 8.35 19.93 6.57
CA GLN A 348 8.73 18.53 6.79
C GLN A 348 9.86 18.08 5.86
N VAL A 349 9.83 18.48 4.58
CA VAL A 349 10.90 18.15 3.62
C VAL A 349 12.21 18.84 3.97
N GLU A 350 12.15 20.12 4.37
CA GLU A 350 13.32 20.91 4.73
C GLU A 350 13.97 20.44 6.04
N SER A 351 13.19 19.92 6.99
CA SER A 351 13.69 19.44 8.29
C SER A 351 14.45 18.11 8.20
N ALA A 352 14.15 17.26 7.21
CA ALA A 352 14.80 15.96 7.05
C ALA A 352 15.06 15.58 5.58
N ARG A 353 15.92 16.36 4.90
CA ARG A 353 16.33 16.16 3.49
C ARG A 353 16.99 14.81 3.17
N ASN A 354 17.27 13.97 4.17
CA ASN A 354 17.81 12.61 3.98
C ASN A 354 16.71 11.56 3.72
N ARG A 355 15.43 11.93 3.81
CA ARG A 355 14.27 11.05 3.65
C ARG A 355 13.60 11.22 2.29
N PHE A 356 12.91 10.20 1.82
CA PHE A 356 12.01 10.27 0.67
C PHE A 356 10.57 10.49 1.17
N TYR A 357 9.85 11.41 0.53
CA TYR A 357 8.51 11.80 0.97
C TYR A 357 7.47 11.25 -0.01
N VAL A 358 6.50 10.47 0.50
CA VAL A 358 5.33 10.03 -0.26
C VAL A 358 4.12 10.78 0.32
N VAL A 359 3.63 11.79 -0.40
CA VAL A 359 2.58 12.68 0.10
C VAL A 359 1.28 12.35 -0.61
N LEU A 360 0.28 11.88 0.14
CA LEU A 360 -1.04 11.52 -0.36
C LEU A 360 -2.03 12.67 -0.13
N SER A 361 -2.68 13.13 -1.20
CA SER A 361 -3.67 14.20 -1.16
C SER A 361 -4.76 14.00 -2.20
N GLY A 362 -5.90 14.67 -2.04
CA GLY A 362 -6.91 14.76 -3.09
C GLY A 362 -6.32 15.36 -4.37
N ASN A 363 -6.77 14.87 -5.53
CA ASN A 363 -6.27 15.28 -6.85
C ASN A 363 -6.36 16.78 -7.17
N ILE A 364 -7.16 17.57 -6.45
CA ILE A 364 -7.18 19.03 -6.63
C ILE A 364 -5.91 19.64 -6.03
N HIS A 365 -5.48 19.16 -4.87
CA HIS A 365 -4.33 19.69 -4.12
C HIS A 365 -2.99 19.35 -4.78
N ALA A 366 -2.88 18.17 -5.40
CA ALA A 366 -1.63 17.70 -6.00
C ALA A 366 -1.26 18.33 -7.36
N ARG A 367 -2.18 19.08 -7.99
CA ARG A 367 -1.94 19.75 -9.27
C ARG A 367 -0.78 20.73 -9.17
N THR A 368 -0.02 20.89 -10.26
CA THR A 368 1.09 21.86 -10.32
C THR A 368 0.84 23.01 -11.29
N GLU A 369 -0.37 23.10 -11.83
CA GLU A 369 -0.81 24.24 -12.65
C GLU A 369 -1.81 25.12 -11.89
N GLU A 370 -1.72 26.43 -12.14
CA GLU A 370 -2.66 27.40 -11.58
C GLU A 370 -4.05 27.27 -12.23
N GLY A 371 -5.07 27.35 -11.39
CA GLY A 371 -6.46 27.48 -11.81
C GLY A 371 -7.26 26.18 -11.79
N LEU A 372 -8.55 26.36 -11.53
CA LEU A 372 -9.61 25.38 -11.63
C LEU A 372 -10.71 25.93 -12.58
N PRO A 373 -11.56 25.06 -13.16
CA PRO A 373 -12.65 25.52 -14.04
C PRO A 373 -13.56 26.59 -13.42
N TRP A 374 -13.73 26.56 -12.09
CA TRP A 374 -14.55 27.50 -11.32
C TRP A 374 -13.75 28.58 -10.56
N ASP A 375 -12.42 28.46 -10.46
CA ASP A 375 -11.57 29.46 -9.82
C ASP A 375 -10.19 29.52 -10.51
N LYS A 376 -10.02 30.48 -11.42
CA LYS A 376 -8.79 30.62 -12.22
C LYS A 376 -7.57 31.10 -11.43
N LYS A 377 -7.75 31.62 -10.21
CA LYS A 377 -6.65 32.14 -9.38
C LYS A 377 -6.24 31.14 -8.30
N TYR A 378 -6.91 29.99 -8.23
CA TYR A 378 -6.61 28.95 -7.27
C TYR A 378 -5.21 28.39 -7.56
N LYS A 379 -4.33 28.44 -6.56
CA LYS A 379 -2.98 27.89 -6.60
C LYS A 379 -2.92 26.65 -5.72
N PRO A 380 -2.97 25.45 -6.31
CA PRO A 380 -2.95 24.21 -5.56
C PRO A 380 -1.65 24.04 -4.76
N MET A 381 -1.70 23.25 -3.69
CA MET A 381 -0.53 22.87 -2.91
C MET A 381 0.63 22.35 -3.78
N GLY A 382 0.36 21.53 -4.79
CA GLY A 382 1.38 20.97 -5.68
C GLY A 382 2.16 22.04 -6.46
N LEU A 383 1.50 23.09 -6.94
CA LEU A 383 2.16 24.24 -7.58
C LEU A 383 3.08 24.95 -6.59
N LEU A 384 2.57 25.24 -5.39
CA LEU A 384 3.34 25.93 -4.34
C LEU A 384 4.57 25.13 -3.89
N LEU A 385 4.47 23.80 -3.88
CA LEU A 385 5.59 22.92 -3.55
C LEU A 385 6.62 22.86 -4.67
N SER A 386 6.18 22.73 -5.93
CA SER A 386 7.08 22.72 -7.10
C SER A 386 7.86 24.03 -7.25
N ASP A 387 7.27 25.17 -6.87
CA ASP A 387 7.96 26.47 -6.86
C ASP A 387 8.99 26.59 -5.73
N ALA A 388 8.82 25.84 -4.63
CA ALA A 388 9.58 26.01 -3.39
C ALA A 388 10.61 24.91 -3.10
N LEU A 389 10.50 23.75 -3.76
CA LEU A 389 11.34 22.57 -3.53
C LEU A 389 11.96 22.09 -4.86
N ASP A 390 13.17 21.54 -4.79
CA ASP A 390 13.95 21.19 -5.99
C ASP A 390 13.47 19.91 -6.71
N ASP A 391 12.85 18.97 -6.00
CA ASP A 391 12.48 17.65 -6.54
C ASP A 391 11.08 17.23 -6.08
N VAL A 392 10.07 17.76 -6.78
CA VAL A 392 8.65 17.42 -6.60
C VAL A 392 8.14 16.72 -7.85
N VAL A 393 7.66 15.49 -7.69
CA VAL A 393 7.01 14.71 -8.74
C VAL A 393 5.55 14.51 -8.35
N ALA A 394 4.68 15.37 -8.88
CA ALA A 394 3.24 15.20 -8.81
C ALA A 394 2.73 14.15 -9.81
N LEU A 395 1.96 13.16 -9.33
CA LEU A 395 1.35 12.10 -10.14
C LEU A 395 -0.16 12.05 -9.92
N ASP A 396 -0.90 11.91 -11.01
CA ASP A 396 -2.35 11.70 -10.98
C ASP A 396 -2.67 10.21 -10.80
N MET A 397 -3.79 9.91 -10.15
CA MET A 397 -4.23 8.55 -9.96
C MET A 397 -4.79 7.98 -11.28
N ALA A 398 -4.22 6.88 -11.75
CA ALA A 398 -4.79 6.04 -12.79
C ALA A 398 -5.33 4.74 -12.16
N TYR A 399 -6.45 4.25 -12.68
CA TYR A 399 -7.13 3.06 -12.15
C TYR A 399 -8.00 2.42 -13.23
N ASP A 400 -8.32 1.16 -13.05
CA ASP A 400 -9.37 0.45 -13.81
C ASP A 400 -10.73 0.64 -13.12
N ASN A 401 -11.80 0.27 -13.81
CA ASN A 401 -13.17 0.35 -13.32
C ASN A 401 -13.36 -0.34 -11.97
N GLY A 402 -14.29 0.20 -11.19
CA GLY A 402 -14.64 -0.35 -9.90
C GLY A 402 -15.51 0.61 -9.10
N SER A 403 -15.19 0.79 -7.82
CA SER A 403 -15.95 1.65 -6.92
C SER A 403 -15.06 2.47 -5.99
N ALA A 404 -15.62 3.58 -5.49
CA ALA A 404 -15.03 4.42 -4.46
C ALA A 404 -16.10 4.85 -3.47
N TRP A 405 -15.72 5.12 -2.22
CA TRP A 405 -16.60 5.77 -1.25
C TRP A 405 -16.54 7.28 -1.46
N ILE A 406 -17.66 7.87 -1.88
CA ILE A 406 -17.71 9.30 -2.22
C ILE A 406 -18.87 9.96 -1.48
N CYS A 407 -18.57 11.13 -0.90
CA CYS A 407 -19.56 12.07 -0.39
C CYS A 407 -19.84 13.14 -1.44
N ALA A 408 -21.09 13.21 -1.92
CA ALA A 408 -21.51 14.23 -2.89
C ALA A 408 -22.81 14.89 -2.43
N VAL A 409 -23.08 16.11 -2.89
CA VAL A 409 -24.36 16.78 -2.63
C VAL A 409 -25.48 15.97 -3.26
N ASP A 410 -26.58 15.76 -2.53
CA ASP A 410 -27.70 14.95 -2.99
C ASP A 410 -28.24 15.46 -4.35
N SER A 411 -28.18 14.58 -5.36
CA SER A 411 -28.71 14.83 -6.70
C SER A 411 -30.23 14.99 -6.75
N LYS A 412 -30.95 14.68 -5.65
CA LYS A 412 -32.41 14.84 -5.53
C LYS A 412 -32.86 16.26 -5.16
N GLY A 413 -31.96 17.24 -5.18
CA GLY A 413 -32.32 18.67 -5.16
C GLY A 413 -32.48 19.30 -3.78
N VAL A 414 -32.06 18.60 -2.71
CA VAL A 414 -31.85 19.23 -1.39
C VAL A 414 -30.37 19.60 -1.32
N GLN A 415 -30.03 20.85 -1.67
CA GLN A 415 -28.64 21.35 -1.72
C GLN A 415 -27.90 21.27 -0.36
N ASP A 416 -28.59 20.90 0.72
CA ASP A 416 -28.08 20.97 2.09
C ASP A 416 -27.69 19.62 2.70
N LYS A 417 -27.82 18.50 1.97
CA LYS A 417 -27.45 17.16 2.48
C LYS A 417 -26.40 16.48 1.62
N LEU A 418 -25.25 16.20 2.23
CA LEU A 418 -24.19 15.38 1.65
C LEU A 418 -24.58 13.90 1.78
N ASP A 419 -24.65 13.21 0.64
CA ASP A 419 -24.89 11.77 0.56
C ASP A 419 -23.56 11.03 0.34
N CYS A 420 -23.19 10.22 1.31
CA CYS A 420 -21.93 9.48 1.34
C CYS A 420 -22.22 7.98 1.16
N GLY A 421 -21.54 7.36 0.21
CA GLY A 421 -21.66 5.93 0.00
C GLY A 421 -20.82 5.43 -1.16
N ILE A 422 -21.01 4.16 -1.48
CA ILE A 422 -20.36 3.51 -2.61
C ILE A 422 -20.86 4.16 -3.91
N ARG A 423 -19.92 4.58 -4.75
CA ARG A 423 -20.14 5.10 -6.10
C ARG A 423 -19.29 4.35 -7.10
N GLN A 424 -19.79 4.25 -8.33
CA GLN A 424 -19.04 3.66 -9.44
C GLN A 424 -17.89 4.59 -9.84
N ALA A 425 -16.69 4.02 -9.96
CA ALA A 425 -15.50 4.70 -10.44
C ALA A 425 -15.18 4.17 -11.84
N LYS A 426 -15.16 5.05 -12.83
CA LYS A 426 -14.84 4.68 -14.22
C LYS A 426 -13.38 4.92 -14.49
N GLY A 427 -12.68 3.87 -14.89
CA GLY A 427 -11.25 3.87 -15.13
C GLY A 427 -10.90 3.25 -16.48
N ARG A 428 -9.62 2.99 -16.66
CA ARG A 428 -9.07 2.28 -17.82
C ARG A 428 -8.11 1.20 -17.32
N ASP A 429 -8.38 -0.03 -17.73
CA ASP A 429 -7.43 -1.12 -17.58
C ASP A 429 -6.11 -0.79 -18.29
N ASN A 430 -5.06 -0.65 -17.49
CA ASN A 430 -3.68 -0.46 -17.94
C ASN A 430 -2.77 -1.60 -17.46
N GLY A 431 -3.35 -2.75 -17.12
CA GLY A 431 -2.65 -3.92 -16.62
C GLY A 431 -3.07 -4.32 -15.21
N ASP A 432 -2.39 -5.34 -14.70
CA ASP A 432 -2.67 -6.03 -13.44
C ASP A 432 -1.74 -5.61 -12.28
N ARG A 433 -0.75 -4.76 -12.55
CA ARG A 433 0.28 -4.37 -11.57
C ARG A 433 0.30 -2.89 -11.30
N PHE A 434 0.62 -2.56 -10.05
CA PHE A 434 0.89 -1.17 -9.68
C PHE A 434 2.11 -0.64 -10.41
N PHE A 435 1.99 0.56 -10.97
CA PHE A 435 3.10 1.20 -11.64
C PHE A 435 3.10 2.71 -11.41
N VAL A 436 4.28 3.30 -11.56
CA VAL A 436 4.52 4.73 -11.68
C VAL A 436 5.05 4.98 -13.08
N HIS A 437 4.38 5.84 -13.81
CA HIS A 437 4.80 6.26 -15.13
C HIS A 437 4.93 7.79 -15.17
N ARG A 438 6.16 8.27 -15.34
CA ARG A 438 6.47 9.69 -15.49
C ARG A 438 6.63 10.04 -16.96
N TRP A 439 5.96 11.09 -17.40
CA TRP A 439 6.09 11.66 -18.74
C TRP A 439 7.32 12.57 -18.85
N SER A 440 7.68 12.96 -20.08
CA SER A 440 8.77 13.91 -20.32
C SER A 440 8.41 15.36 -19.98
N GLY A 441 7.12 15.67 -19.85
CA GLY A 441 6.58 16.97 -19.45
C GLY A 441 5.37 16.80 -18.53
N THR A 442 4.56 17.86 -18.40
CA THR A 442 3.33 17.84 -17.61
C THR A 442 2.09 17.78 -18.51
N ASN A 443 0.97 17.29 -17.96
CA ASN A 443 -0.35 17.45 -18.60
C ASN A 443 -0.97 18.83 -18.29
N ASP A 444 -2.16 19.10 -18.81
CA ASP A 444 -2.88 20.37 -18.62
C ASP A 444 -3.19 20.72 -17.14
N ALA A 445 -3.09 19.75 -16.23
CA ALA A 445 -3.28 19.93 -14.80
C ALA A 445 -1.96 20.03 -14.01
N GLY A 446 -0.82 19.97 -14.69
CA GLY A 446 0.51 20.02 -14.09
C GLY A 446 1.01 18.68 -13.55
N TYR A 447 0.34 17.57 -13.83
CA TYR A 447 0.85 16.28 -13.40
C TYR A 447 2.02 15.85 -14.27
N HIS A 448 3.08 15.35 -13.64
CA HIS A 448 4.28 14.84 -14.32
C HIS A 448 4.11 13.40 -14.81
N GLY A 449 2.99 12.76 -14.47
CA GLY A 449 2.76 11.35 -14.74
C GLY A 449 1.54 10.81 -14.02
N VAL A 450 1.46 9.49 -13.98
CA VAL A 450 0.43 8.75 -13.25
C VAL A 450 1.04 7.70 -12.32
N PHE A 451 0.32 7.38 -11.25
CA PHE A 451 0.48 6.13 -10.53
C PHE A 451 -0.78 5.29 -10.74
N TYR A 452 -0.62 4.04 -11.14
CA TYR A 452 -1.72 3.13 -11.44
C TYR A 452 -1.91 2.10 -10.33
N VAL A 453 -3.17 1.89 -9.94
CA VAL A 453 -3.54 1.01 -8.82
C VAL A 453 -4.48 -0.13 -9.19
N GLY A 454 -4.68 -0.41 -10.49
CA GLY A 454 -5.58 -1.49 -10.92
C GLY A 454 -7.06 -1.16 -10.71
N PRO A 455 -7.93 -2.19 -10.66
CA PRO A 455 -9.35 -2.04 -10.33
C PRO A 455 -9.52 -1.51 -8.91
N VAL A 456 -10.43 -0.56 -8.71
CA VAL A 456 -10.62 0.10 -7.41
C VAL A 456 -11.84 -0.42 -6.66
N ASN A 457 -11.74 -0.52 -5.34
CA ASN A 457 -12.84 -0.89 -4.47
C ASN A 457 -13.10 0.20 -3.43
N ALA A 458 -14.38 0.49 -3.19
CA ALA A 458 -14.77 1.45 -2.17
C ALA A 458 -14.27 1.02 -0.79
N SER A 459 -13.66 1.94 -0.06
CA SER A 459 -13.29 1.76 1.34
C SER A 459 -14.28 2.51 2.22
N ALA A 460 -15.04 1.77 3.02
CA ALA A 460 -16.00 2.34 3.95
C ALA A 460 -15.30 3.14 5.06
N PRO A 461 -16.02 4.02 5.80
CA PRO A 461 -15.47 4.72 6.95
C PRO A 461 -14.96 3.74 8.00
N ALA A 462 -13.78 3.99 8.57
CA ALA A 462 -13.20 3.12 9.61
C ALA A 462 -14.04 3.05 10.89
N VAL A 463 -14.84 4.08 11.15
CA VAL A 463 -15.81 4.12 12.24
C VAL A 463 -17.19 4.33 11.64
N HIS A 464 -18.08 3.35 11.78
CA HIS A 464 -19.47 3.50 11.41
C HIS A 464 -20.21 4.40 12.41
N LYS A 465 -21.13 5.24 11.91
CA LYS A 465 -22.14 5.88 12.77
C LYS A 465 -22.91 4.78 13.50
N GLY A 466 -22.84 4.74 14.83
CA GLY A 466 -23.56 3.76 15.64
C GLY A 466 -22.75 3.06 16.73
N LEU A 467 -21.43 3.27 16.84
CA LEU A 467 -20.72 2.96 18.07
C LEU A 467 -21.05 4.03 19.12
N GLY A 468 -22.26 3.91 19.67
CA GLY A 468 -22.65 4.52 20.92
C GLY A 468 -21.69 4.11 22.04
N ARG A 469 -21.85 4.74 23.21
CA ARG A 469 -20.97 4.55 24.37
C ARG A 469 -20.71 3.05 24.63
N PRO A 470 -19.47 2.63 24.97
CA PRO A 470 -19.20 1.25 25.36
C PRO A 470 -20.19 0.83 26.46
N GLY A 471 -21.01 -0.19 26.17
CA GLY A 471 -22.04 -0.72 27.08
C GLY A 471 -23.48 -0.24 26.83
N GLY A 472 -23.74 0.61 25.84
CA GLY A 472 -25.09 0.97 25.40
C GLY A 472 -25.41 0.32 24.06
N ASN A 473 -26.08 -0.84 24.07
CA ASN A 473 -26.70 -1.42 22.87
C ASN A 473 -27.96 -0.61 22.46
N ASP A 474 -27.87 0.71 22.42
CA ASP A 474 -28.96 1.54 21.93
C ASP A 474 -28.67 1.95 20.49
N ASN A 475 -29.31 1.23 19.56
CA ASN A 475 -29.64 1.72 18.22
C ASN A 475 -30.60 2.93 18.33
N SER A 476 -30.22 3.97 19.08
CA SER A 476 -31.02 5.17 19.26
C SER A 476 -30.97 5.96 17.94
N GLY A 477 -31.93 5.62 17.07
CA GLY A 477 -32.37 6.52 16.02
C GLY A 477 -32.68 7.89 16.64
N HIS A 478 -32.40 8.94 15.87
CA HIS A 478 -32.66 10.33 16.23
C HIS A 478 -33.96 10.51 17.04
N PRO A 479 -34.01 11.42 18.04
CA PRO A 479 -35.28 11.81 18.62
C PRO A 479 -36.14 12.41 17.51
N VAL A 480 -37.20 11.70 17.16
CA VAL A 480 -38.29 12.23 16.34
C VAL A 480 -38.79 13.49 17.06
N LYS A 481 -38.98 14.58 16.31
CA LYS A 481 -39.66 15.79 16.82
C LYS A 481 -40.93 15.36 17.52
N ASP A 482 -41.09 15.81 18.76
CA ASP A 482 -42.30 15.61 19.56
C ASP A 482 -43.47 16.35 18.87
N GLU A 483 -44.16 15.66 17.97
CA GLU A 483 -45.48 16.10 17.51
C GLU A 483 -46.45 15.80 18.65
N GLY A 484 -46.78 16.87 19.38
CA GLY A 484 -47.63 16.84 20.57
C GLY A 484 -48.86 15.97 20.38
N THR A 485 -48.99 14.96 21.22
CA THR A 485 -50.22 14.19 21.35
C THR A 485 -51.17 14.92 22.30
N ASP A 486 -52.15 15.58 21.71
CA ASP A 486 -53.40 15.97 22.37
C ASP A 486 -54.04 14.71 23.00
N PHE A 487 -53.90 14.56 24.31
CA PHE A 487 -54.79 13.71 25.09
C PHE A 487 -55.82 14.58 25.80
N ALA A 488 -57.03 14.53 25.26
CA ALA A 488 -58.24 15.05 25.85
C ALA A 488 -58.42 14.54 27.30
N SER A 489 -58.42 15.46 28.26
CA SER A 489 -58.92 15.19 29.60
C SER A 489 -60.45 15.23 29.58
N VAL A 490 -61.07 14.09 29.87
CA VAL A 490 -62.48 14.03 30.25
C VAL A 490 -62.64 14.63 31.65
N ARG A 491 -63.46 15.68 31.74
CA ARG A 491 -64.41 15.90 32.84
C ARG A 491 -65.73 16.37 32.28
#